data_AF-A0A956KIJ0-F1
#
_entry.id   AF-A0A956KIJ0-F1
#
_cell.length_a   1.000
_cell.length_b   1.000
_cell.length_c   1.000
_cell.angle_alpha   90.00
_cell.angle_beta   90.00
_cell.angle_gamma   90.00
#
_symmetry.space_group_name_H-M   'P 1'
#
loop_
_entity.id
_entity.type
_entity.pdbx_description
1 polymer ?
#
loop_
_entity_poly.entity_id
_entity_poly.type
_entity_poly.pdbx_seq_one_letter_code
_entity_poly.pdbx_strand_id
1 'polypeptide(L)'
;QDLLDLGICDGIIPEAIGGAHRGLTMTAGALEQTVIAAFDELCAQPLETLLENRYRKFRAIGHLEIEGAAPASGNPSGEGATGPAVESDA
;
A
#
# COMPACT_ATOMS: atom_id res chain seq x y z
N GLN A 1 -1.74 10.15 -11.13
CA GLN A 1 -2.45 10.04 -9.85
C GLN A 1 -3.22 8.73 -9.81
N ASP A 2 -4.11 8.48 -10.76
CA ASP A 2 -4.96 7.28 -10.80
C ASP A 2 -4.20 5.95 -10.62
N LEU A 3 -3.05 5.77 -11.27
CA LEU A 3 -2.24 4.54 -11.13
C LEU A 3 -1.66 4.36 -9.72
N LEU A 4 -1.38 5.47 -9.02
CA LEU A 4 -0.94 5.44 -7.63
C LEU A 4 -2.11 5.07 -6.72
N ASP A 5 -3.28 5.65 -6.98
CA ASP A 5 -4.51 5.37 -6.21
C ASP A 5 -4.98 3.91 -6.39
N LEU A 6 -4.74 3.33 -7.57
CA LEU A 6 -4.98 1.91 -7.88
C LEU A 6 -3.87 0.98 -7.34
N GLY A 7 -2.81 1.51 -6.74
CA GLY A 7 -1.68 0.73 -6.23
C GLY A 7 -0.82 0.05 -7.30
N ILE A 8 -0.88 0.54 -8.55
CA ILE A 8 -0.13 0.00 -9.68
C ILE A 8 1.31 0.54 -9.71
N CYS A 9 1.49 1.83 -9.41
CA CYS A 9 2.80 2.46 -9.26
C CYS A 9 3.04 2.91 -7.82
N ASP A 10 4.30 2.94 -7.40
CA ASP A 10 4.67 3.19 -6.00
C ASP A 10 4.85 4.67 -5.66
N GLY A 11 4.89 5.53 -6.68
CA GLY A 11 5.05 6.97 -6.50
C GLY A 11 4.92 7.75 -7.79
N ILE A 12 4.93 9.09 -7.66
CA ILE A 12 4.89 10.04 -8.77
C ILE A 12 6.09 10.95 -8.62
N ILE A 13 6.92 11.01 -9.67
CA ILE A 13 8.11 11.86 -9.69
C ILE A 13 7.68 13.27 -10.12
N PRO A 14 8.02 14.32 -9.35
CA PRO A 14 7.66 15.67 -9.71
C PRO A 14 8.46 16.15 -10.93
N GLU A 15 7.76 16.83 -11.84
CA GLU A 15 8.37 17.46 -13.02
C GLU A 15 8.50 18.97 -12.84
N ALA A 16 9.31 19.60 -13.70
CA ALA A 16 9.37 21.05 -13.80
C ALA A 16 8.02 21.67 -14.20
N ILE A 17 7.77 22.92 -13.78
CA ILE A 17 6.54 23.65 -14.12
C ILE A 17 6.39 23.75 -15.64
N GLY A 18 5.26 23.27 -16.16
CA GLY A 18 4.97 23.19 -17.59
C GLY A 18 5.60 21.99 -18.31
N GLY A 19 6.10 21.00 -17.56
CA GLY A 19 6.53 19.68 -18.04
C GLY A 19 8.05 19.46 -18.00
N ALA A 20 8.45 18.19 -17.97
CA ALA A 20 9.85 17.75 -17.87
C ALA A 20 10.79 18.41 -18.90
N HIS A 21 10.32 18.57 -20.15
CA HIS A 21 11.09 19.17 -21.24
C HIS A 21 11.53 20.62 -20.97
N ARG A 22 10.85 21.33 -20.07
CA ARG A 22 11.16 22.73 -19.71
C ARG A 22 12.17 22.86 -18.57
N GLY A 23 12.51 21.75 -17.91
CA GLY A 23 13.43 21.72 -16.78
C GLY A 23 14.07 20.36 -16.63
N LEU A 24 14.84 19.98 -17.67
CA LEU A 24 15.48 18.66 -17.77
C LEU A 24 16.37 18.36 -16.57
N THR A 25 17.25 19.28 -16.18
CA THR A 25 18.18 19.08 -15.05
C THR A 25 17.43 18.84 -13.74
N MET A 26 16.39 19.63 -13.47
CA MET A 26 15.59 19.51 -12.25
C MET A 26 14.83 18.17 -12.21
N THR A 27 14.18 17.83 -13.32
CA THR A 27 13.40 16.59 -13.44
C THR A 27 14.31 15.36 -13.39
N ALA A 28 15.48 15.42 -14.04
CA ALA A 28 16.47 14.35 -13.99
C ALA A 28 17.03 14.16 -12.57
N GLY A 29 17.27 15.25 -11.83
CA GLY A 29 17.69 15.15 -10.43
C GLY A 29 16.63 14.52 -9.52
N ALA A 30 15.35 14.86 -9.71
CA ALA A 30 14.25 14.22 -8.98
C ALA A 30 14.13 12.72 -9.33
N LEU A 31 14.30 12.37 -10.60
CA LEU A 31 14.32 10.98 -11.05
C LEU A 31 15.49 10.20 -10.44
N GLU A 32 16.71 10.76 -10.49
CA GLU A 32 17.92 10.15 -9.92
C GLU A 32 17.73 9.82 -8.44
N GLN A 33 17.29 10.81 -7.65
CA GLN A 33 17.04 10.63 -6.21
C GLN A 33 16.00 9.53 -5.95
N THR A 34 14.92 9.51 -6.74
CA THR A 34 13.85 8.51 -6.58
C THR A 34 14.35 7.10 -6.90
N VAL A 35 15.09 6.95 -7.99
CA VAL A 35 15.61 5.64 -8.43
C VAL A 35 16.65 5.10 -7.45
N ILE A 36 17.57 5.95 -6.97
CA ILE A 36 18.57 5.55 -5.97
C ILE A 36 17.88 5.09 -4.68
N ALA A 37 16.93 5.88 -4.16
CA ALA A 37 16.22 5.53 -2.94
C ALA A 37 15.46 4.21 -3.07
N ALA A 38 14.73 4.01 -4.17
CA ALA A 38 14.00 2.76 -4.44
C ALA A 38 14.94 1.57 -4.60
N PHE A 39 16.09 1.77 -5.25
CA PHE A 39 17.08 0.71 -5.43
C PHE A 39 17.72 0.31 -4.10
N ASP A 40 18.13 1.28 -3.28
CA ASP A 40 18.72 1.04 -1.97
C ASP A 40 17.74 0.32 -1.03
N GLU A 41 16.46 0.71 -1.04
CA GLU A 41 15.40 0.03 -0.29
C GLU A 41 15.29 -1.45 -0.69
N LEU A 42 15.26 -1.75 -1.99
CA LEU A 42 15.16 -3.13 -2.49
C LEU A 42 16.42 -3.93 -2.18
N CYS A 43 17.60 -3.34 -2.32
CA CYS A 43 18.87 -4.01 -2.02
C CYS A 43 19.05 -4.34 -0.54
N ALA A 44 18.39 -3.61 0.37
CA ALA A 44 18.41 -3.90 1.79
C ALA A 44 17.53 -5.12 2.17
N GLN A 45 16.67 -5.60 1.26
CA GLN A 45 15.76 -6.72 1.54
C GLN A 45 16.39 -8.09 1.20
N PRO A 46 16.15 -9.13 2.02
CA PRO A 46 16.54 -10.49 1.66
C PRO A 46 15.86 -10.99 0.37
N LEU A 47 16.54 -11.85 -0.37
CA LEU A 47 16.04 -12.37 -1.66
C LEU A 47 14.64 -12.98 -1.57
N GLU A 48 14.38 -13.82 -0.56
CA GLU A 48 13.07 -14.45 -0.38
C GLU A 48 11.95 -13.41 -0.15
N THR A 49 12.27 -12.33 0.58
CA THR A 49 11.33 -11.22 0.80
C THR A 49 11.06 -10.46 -0.50
N LEU A 50 12.08 -10.21 -1.33
CA LEU A 50 11.90 -9.58 -2.64
C LEU A 50 10.99 -10.38 -3.57
N LEU A 51 11.16 -11.71 -3.58
CA LEU A 51 10.34 -12.61 -4.41
C LEU A 51 8.88 -12.63 -3.94
N GLU A 52 8.65 -12.77 -2.64
CA GLU A 52 7.30 -12.77 -2.07
C GLU A 52 6.60 -11.42 -2.28
N ASN A 53 7.30 -10.31 -2.04
CA ASN A 53 6.76 -8.95 -2.25
C ASN A 53 6.37 -8.73 -3.71
N ARG A 54 7.22 -9.17 -4.65
CA ARG A 54 6.92 -9.10 -6.08
C ARG A 54 5.67 -9.90 -6.43
N TYR A 55 5.58 -11.14 -5.95
CA TYR A 55 4.42 -11.98 -6.17
C TYR A 55 3.14 -11.32 -5.64
N ARG A 56 3.15 -10.84 -4.40
CA ARG A 56 2.01 -10.15 -3.78
C ARG A 56 1.59 -8.91 -4.55
N LYS A 57 2.54 -8.05 -4.93
CA LYS A 57 2.28 -6.83 -5.69
C LYS A 57 1.51 -7.14 -6.96
N PHE A 58 2.01 -8.06 -7.78
CA PHE A 58 1.33 -8.39 -9.04
C PHE A 58 0.03 -9.16 -8.85
N ARG A 59 -0.09 -9.98 -7.80
CA ARG A 59 -1.31 -10.73 -7.51
C ARG A 59 -2.46 -9.84 -7.04
N ALA A 60 -2.14 -8.73 -6.38
CA ALA A 60 -3.11 -7.74 -5.93
C ALA A 60 -3.62 -6.81 -7.05
N ILE A 61 -2.93 -6.74 -8.19
CA ILE A 61 -3.35 -5.91 -9.32
C ILE A 61 -4.52 -6.60 -10.06
N GLY A 62 -5.65 -5.91 -10.09
CA GLY A 62 -6.89 -6.37 -10.72
C GLY A 62 -7.94 -6.82 -9.71
N HIS A 63 -9.20 -6.78 -10.12
CA HIS A 63 -10.34 -7.22 -9.30
C HIS A 63 -10.85 -8.56 -9.83
N LEU A 64 -10.99 -9.55 -8.95
CA LEU A 64 -11.61 -10.84 -9.27
C LEU A 64 -13.02 -10.85 -8.69
N GLU A 65 -14.01 -10.74 -9.57
CA GLU A 65 -15.39 -11.04 -9.20
C GLU A 65 -15.55 -12.56 -9.20
N ILE A 66 -15.63 -13.14 -8.01
CA ILE A 66 -15.96 -14.55 -7.84
C ILE A 66 -17.48 -14.63 -7.70
N GLU A 67 -18.16 -15.01 -8.78
CA GLU A 67 -19.60 -15.25 -8.74
C GLU A 67 -19.91 -16.39 -7.76
N GLY A 68 -20.65 -16.07 -6.69
CA GLY A 68 -21.05 -17.03 -5.65
C GLY A 68 -20.28 -16.96 -4.32
N ALA A 69 -19.33 -16.04 -4.14
CA ALA A 69 -18.79 -15.77 -2.81
C ALA A 69 -19.81 -14.92 -2.01
N ALA A 70 -20.49 -15.54 -1.04
CA ALA A 70 -21.34 -14.83 -0.10
C ALA A 70 -20.57 -13.64 0.51
N PRO A 71 -21.21 -12.46 0.69
CA PRO A 71 -20.50 -11.33 1.26
C PRO A 71 -20.00 -11.73 2.64
N ALA A 72 -18.70 -11.54 2.88
CA ALA A 72 -18.11 -11.63 4.21
C ALA A 72 -18.68 -10.49 5.06
N SER A 73 -19.91 -10.68 5.52
CA SER A 73 -20.62 -9.85 6.47
C SER A 73 -20.35 -10.39 7.87
N GLY A 74 -19.64 -9.61 8.66
CA GLY A 74 -19.63 -9.79 10.11
C GLY A 74 -18.39 -9.22 10.77
N ASN A 75 -18.35 -7.89 10.94
CA ASN A 75 -17.61 -7.33 12.06
C ASN A 75 -18.31 -7.80 13.35
N PRO A 76 -17.66 -8.52 14.28
CA PRO A 76 -18.20 -8.68 15.62
C PRO A 76 -17.99 -7.36 16.38
N SER A 77 -18.82 -6.37 16.08
CA SER A 77 -18.91 -5.16 16.89
C SER A 77 -19.63 -5.51 18.19
N GLY A 78 -18.85 -5.62 19.28
CA GLY A 78 -19.27 -5.22 20.62
C GLY A 78 -20.03 -6.26 21.45
N GLU A 79 -19.31 -7.18 22.10
CA GLU A 79 -19.71 -7.69 23.41
C GLU A 79 -18.98 -6.89 24.50
N GLY A 80 -19.74 -6.13 25.27
CA GLY A 80 -19.22 -5.32 26.37
C GLY A 80 -20.28 -4.48 27.07
N ALA A 81 -21.48 -5.03 27.27
CA ALA A 81 -22.50 -4.39 28.09
C ALA A 81 -23.38 -5.43 28.78
N THR A 82 -22.91 -5.98 29.91
CA THR A 82 -23.75 -6.37 31.05
C THR A 82 -22.88 -6.46 32.32
N GLY A 83 -22.89 -5.40 33.14
CA GLY A 83 -23.05 -5.60 34.58
C GLY A 83 -24.55 -5.53 34.90
N PRO A 84 -25.03 -5.80 36.13
CA PRO A 84 -24.30 -6.03 37.38
C PRO A 84 -24.77 -7.27 38.18
N ALA A 85 -24.00 -7.70 39.19
CA ALA A 85 -24.54 -8.42 40.35
C ALA A 85 -23.64 -8.20 41.57
N VAL A 86 -24.30 -7.86 42.67
CA VAL A 86 -23.80 -7.53 44.00
C VAL A 86 -23.72 -8.80 44.83
N GLU A 87 -22.58 -9.07 45.48
CA GLU A 87 -22.41 -9.86 46.73
C GLU A 87 -21.14 -9.30 47.41
N SER A 88 -21.19 -8.47 48.45
CA SER A 88 -21.32 -8.78 49.88
C SER A 88 -20.36 -9.85 50.41
N ASP A 89 -19.17 -9.46 50.90
CA ASP A 89 -18.67 -9.82 52.24
C ASP A 89 -17.34 -9.11 52.57
N ALA A 90 -17.11 -8.88 53.87
CA ALA A 90 -16.01 -8.20 54.58
C ALA A 90 -16.05 -6.66 54.71
#